data_AF-A0A5P1EL52-F1
#
_entry.id   AF-A0A5P1EL52-F1
#
_cell.length_a   1.000
_cell.length_b   1.000
_cell.length_c   1.000
_cell.angle_alpha   90.00
_cell.angle_beta   90.00
_cell.angle_gamma   90.00
#
_symmetry.space_group_name_H-M   'P 1'
#
loop_
_entity.id
_entity.type
_entity.pdbx_description
1 polymer ?
#
loop_
_entity_poly.entity_id
_entity_poly.type
_entity_poly.pdbx_seq_one_letter_code
_entity_poly.pdbx_strand_id
1 'polypeptide(L)'
;MGNTKVIAAVYGPREVQNRSQQINDQALVRCEYSMANFSTGDRIRKPKGDRRSTEISLVIRQTIEACIMTHLMPRSQIDIFVQVLQADGGTRSACINAATLALAEAGIPMRDLVTSCSAGYLCTTALLDLNYIEDNAGGPYVTVGY
;
A
#
# COMPACT_ATOMS: atom_id res chain seq x y z
N MET A 1 9.27 0.00 -9.52
CA MET A 1 10.02 1.19 -9.05
C MET A 1 11.43 0.71 -8.77
N GLY A 2 12.39 1.00 -9.63
CA GLY A 2 13.77 0.48 -9.49
C GLY A 2 13.85 -1.04 -9.25
N ASN A 3 14.69 -1.46 -8.29
CA ASN A 3 14.77 -2.86 -7.86
C ASN A 3 13.72 -3.23 -6.78
N THR A 4 12.82 -2.31 -6.43
CA THR A 4 11.75 -2.59 -5.47
C THR A 4 10.70 -3.50 -6.10
N LYS A 5 10.54 -4.69 -5.51
CA LYS A 5 9.58 -5.71 -5.94
C LYS A 5 8.49 -5.86 -4.89
N VAL A 6 7.26 -5.67 -5.32
CA VAL A 6 6.06 -5.75 -4.48
C VAL A 6 5.06 -6.65 -5.19
N ILE A 7 4.38 -7.49 -4.42
CA ILE A 7 3.22 -8.25 -4.87
C ILE A 7 2.00 -7.78 -4.08
N ALA A 8 0.89 -7.55 -4.78
CA ALA A 8 -0.38 -7.23 -4.18
C ALA A 8 -1.41 -8.31 -4.56
N ALA A 9 -2.27 -8.67 -3.62
CA ALA A 9 -3.37 -9.59 -3.84
C ALA A 9 -4.65 -9.00 -3.25
N VAL A 10 -5.72 -9.07 -4.02
CA VAL A 10 -7.04 -8.56 -3.64
C VAL A 10 -8.01 -9.72 -3.58
N TYR A 11 -8.79 -9.78 -2.50
CA TYR A 11 -9.85 -10.75 -2.32
C TYR A 11 -11.15 -10.02 -2.00
N GLY A 12 -12.14 -10.16 -2.87
CA GLY A 12 -13.46 -9.57 -2.67
C GLY A 12 -14.20 -9.44 -4.01
N PRO A 13 -15.48 -9.04 -3.98
CA PRO A 13 -16.31 -8.85 -2.79
C PRO A 13 -16.72 -10.18 -2.13
N ARG A 14 -16.46 -10.33 -0.83
CA ARG A 14 -16.89 -11.49 -0.03
C ARG A 14 -17.77 -11.06 1.14
N GLU A 15 -18.57 -11.97 1.68
CA GLU A 15 -19.36 -11.65 2.88
C GLU A 15 -18.43 -11.39 4.08
N VAL A 16 -18.77 -10.40 4.90
CA VAL A 16 -17.97 -10.03 6.08
C VAL A 16 -17.96 -11.20 7.05
N GLN A 17 -16.77 -11.73 7.37
CA GLN A 17 -16.64 -12.88 8.29
C GLN A 17 -17.20 -12.59 9.69
N ASN A 18 -17.03 -11.36 10.17
CA ASN A 18 -17.55 -10.91 11.45
C ASN A 18 -18.74 -9.98 11.23
N ARG A 19 -19.96 -10.46 11.48
CA ARG A 19 -21.20 -9.65 11.42
C ARG A 19 -21.15 -8.37 12.25
N SER A 20 -20.38 -8.33 13.33
CA SER A 20 -20.20 -7.13 14.17
C SER A 20 -19.44 -5.99 13.48
N GLN A 21 -18.64 -6.29 12.45
CA GLN A 21 -17.89 -5.31 11.68
C GLN A 21 -18.55 -5.00 10.32
N GLN A 22 -19.75 -5.52 10.11
CA GLN A 22 -20.48 -5.33 8.88
C GLN A 22 -21.01 -3.91 8.81
N ILE A 23 -20.70 -3.23 7.71
CA ILE A 23 -21.26 -1.92 7.38
C ILE A 23 -22.44 -2.17 6.44
N ASN A 24 -23.62 -1.64 6.79
CA ASN A 24 -24.83 -1.88 6.02
C ASN A 24 -24.83 -1.16 4.67
N ASP A 25 -24.29 0.06 4.63
CA ASP A 25 -24.39 0.95 3.47
C ASP A 25 -23.12 0.97 2.59
N GLN A 26 -22.04 0.31 3.01
CA GLN A 26 -20.74 0.34 2.34
C GLN A 26 -19.99 -0.99 2.49
N ALA A 27 -19.05 -1.23 1.58
CA ALA A 27 -18.06 -2.30 1.72
C ALA A 27 -17.02 -1.99 2.80
N LEU A 28 -16.65 -2.99 3.59
CA LEU A 28 -15.52 -2.93 4.51
C LEU A 28 -14.21 -3.17 3.77
N VAL A 29 -13.33 -2.17 3.73
CA VAL A 29 -11.99 -2.29 3.13
C VAL A 29 -10.95 -2.60 4.20
N ARG A 30 -10.22 -3.70 4.04
CA ARG A 30 -9.07 -4.06 4.87
C ARG A 30 -7.81 -4.08 4.03
N CYS A 31 -6.73 -3.53 4.59
CA CYS A 31 -5.42 -3.56 3.97
C CYS A 31 -4.40 -4.08 4.99
N GLU A 32 -3.57 -5.02 4.57
CA GLU A 32 -2.45 -5.51 5.34
C GLU A 32 -1.17 -5.35 4.53
N TYR A 33 -0.23 -4.57 5.09
CA TYR A 33 1.11 -4.44 4.56
C TYR A 33 2.07 -5.33 5.35
N SER A 34 2.82 -6.14 4.63
CA SER A 34 3.89 -6.98 5.18
C SER A 34 5.16 -6.86 4.36
N MET A 35 6.30 -6.81 5.05
CA MET A 35 7.62 -6.80 4.44
C MET A 35 8.29 -8.16 4.67
N ALA A 36 8.88 -8.73 3.61
CA ALA A 36 9.50 -10.05 3.70
C ALA A 36 10.80 -9.93 4.51
N ASN A 37 11.11 -10.93 5.32
CA ASN A 37 12.29 -10.88 6.20
C ASN A 37 13.61 -10.76 5.41
N PHE A 38 13.61 -11.15 4.14
CA PHE A 38 14.75 -11.09 3.22
C PHE A 38 14.71 -9.88 2.26
N SER A 39 13.75 -8.96 2.43
CA SER A 39 13.52 -7.89 1.45
C SER A 39 14.56 -6.76 1.49
N THR A 40 15.34 -6.68 2.56
CA THR A 40 16.43 -5.70 2.77
C THR A 40 17.78 -6.40 2.86
N GLY A 41 18.87 -5.63 2.71
CA GLY A 41 20.24 -6.15 2.81
C GLY A 41 20.53 -6.89 4.12
N ASP A 42 19.97 -6.41 5.23
CA ASP A 42 19.97 -7.12 6.51
C ASP A 42 18.63 -7.82 6.75
N ARG A 43 18.69 -9.03 7.33
CA ARG A 43 17.48 -9.80 7.66
C ARG A 43 16.72 -9.10 8.79
N ILE A 44 15.54 -8.57 8.49
CA ILE A 44 14.67 -7.95 9.48
C ILE A 44 14.05 -9.05 10.35
N ARG A 45 14.26 -8.98 11.66
CA ARG A 45 13.47 -9.72 12.65
C ARG A 45 12.19 -8.93 12.89
N LYS A 46 11.04 -9.43 12.42
CA LYS A 46 9.73 -8.80 12.68
C LYS A 46 9.51 -8.67 14.19
N PRO A 47 9.50 -7.46 14.77
CA PRO A 47 9.04 -7.29 16.13
C PRO A 47 7.51 -7.49 16.18
N LYS A 48 6.99 -8.05 17.27
CA LYS A 48 5.54 -8.05 17.50
C LYS A 48 5.07 -6.59 17.60
N GLY A 49 4.21 -6.16 16.69
CA GLY A 49 3.64 -4.80 16.70
C GLY A 49 4.50 -3.75 16.00
N ASP A 50 4.97 -4.04 14.78
CA ASP A 50 5.65 -3.03 13.97
C ASP A 50 4.70 -1.86 13.66
N ARG A 51 4.99 -0.71 14.28
CA ARG A 51 4.19 0.52 14.10
C ARG A 51 4.29 1.03 12.68
N ARG A 52 5.45 0.87 12.03
CA ARG A 52 5.68 1.34 10.66
C ARG A 52 4.82 0.57 9.67
N SER A 53 4.73 -0.76 9.80
CA SER A 53 3.86 -1.56 8.93
C SER A 53 2.38 -1.23 9.14
N THR A 54 1.98 -0.94 10.38
CA THR A 54 0.60 -0.56 10.72
C THR A 54 0.24 0.81 10.13
N GLU A 55 1.14 1.78 10.23
CA GLU A 55 0.98 3.11 9.63
C GLU A 55 0.86 3.03 8.11
N ILE A 56 1.76 2.30 7.45
CA ILE A 56 1.73 2.12 5.99
C ILE A 56 0.43 1.41 5.56
N SER A 57 0.01 0.38 6.29
CA SER A 57 -1.27 -0.31 6.03
C SER A 57 -2.45 0.67 6.09
N LEU A 58 -2.45 1.56 7.09
CA LEU A 58 -3.51 2.54 7.29
C LEU A 58 -3.53 3.59 6.18
N VAL A 59 -2.36 4.09 5.75
CA VAL A 59 -2.24 5.03 4.63
C VAL A 59 -2.76 4.39 3.34
N ILE A 60 -2.29 3.19 2.99
CA ILE A 60 -2.74 2.49 1.79
C ILE A 60 -4.25 2.25 1.83
N ARG A 61 -4.79 1.83 2.99
CA ARG A 61 -6.23 1.63 3.19
C ARG A 61 -7.01 2.92 2.90
N GLN A 62 -6.61 4.04 3.51
CA GLN A 62 -7.30 5.32 3.36
C GLN A 62 -7.26 5.82 1.90
N THR A 63 -6.12 5.71 1.24
CA THR A 63 -5.95 6.09 -0.17
C THR A 63 -6.89 5.29 -1.07
N ILE A 64 -6.93 3.97 -0.88
CA ILE A 64 -7.74 3.07 -1.70
C ILE A 64 -9.24 3.23 -1.39
N GLU A 65 -9.59 3.38 -0.12
CA GLU A 65 -10.99 3.54 0.34
C GLU A 65 -11.64 4.78 -0.29
N ALA A 66 -10.88 5.85 -0.53
CA ALA A 66 -11.37 7.04 -1.22
C ALA A 66 -11.71 6.80 -2.71
N CYS A 67 -11.03 5.83 -3.34
CA CYS A 67 -11.15 5.54 -4.78
C CYS A 67 -12.16 4.42 -5.08
N ILE A 68 -12.36 3.46 -4.18
CA ILE A 68 -13.35 2.38 -4.35
C ILE A 68 -14.78 2.93 -4.21
N MET A 69 -15.69 2.48 -5.08
CA MET A 69 -17.12 2.78 -4.98
C MET A 69 -17.81 1.83 -3.98
N THR A 70 -17.53 2.01 -2.69
CA THR A 70 -18.01 1.12 -1.61
C THR A 70 -19.53 0.99 -1.52
N HIS A 71 -20.28 1.99 -1.96
CA HIS A 71 -21.75 2.01 -1.98
C HIS A 71 -22.38 0.97 -2.92
N LEU A 72 -21.64 0.53 -3.96
CA LEU A 72 -22.14 -0.48 -4.90
C LEU A 72 -22.13 -1.89 -4.30
N MET A 73 -21.41 -2.09 -3.19
CA MET A 73 -21.19 -3.40 -2.58
C MET A 73 -21.49 -3.36 -1.08
N PRO A 74 -22.75 -3.09 -0.68
CA PRO A 74 -23.14 -3.07 0.72
C PRO A 74 -22.86 -4.43 1.36
N ARG A 75 -22.54 -4.45 2.66
CA ARG A 75 -22.37 -5.68 3.45
C ARG A 75 -21.24 -6.61 2.97
N SER A 76 -20.38 -6.13 2.07
CA SER A 76 -19.25 -6.88 1.51
C SER A 76 -17.93 -6.47 2.16
N GLN A 77 -16.93 -7.34 2.07
CA GLN A 77 -15.56 -7.13 2.52
C GLN A 77 -14.60 -7.24 1.33
N ILE A 78 -13.65 -6.32 1.27
CA ILE A 78 -12.52 -6.35 0.34
C ILE A 78 -11.24 -6.40 1.17
N ASP A 79 -10.41 -7.41 0.94
CA ASP A 79 -9.14 -7.59 1.61
C ASP A 79 -7.99 -7.43 0.64
N ILE A 80 -7.06 -6.54 0.99
CA ILE A 80 -5.91 -6.17 0.18
C ILE A 80 -4.66 -6.57 0.96
N PHE A 81 -3.87 -7.47 0.38
CA PHE A 81 -2.61 -7.92 0.94
C PHE A 81 -1.49 -7.39 0.08
N VAL A 82 -0.58 -6.63 0.68
CA VAL A 82 0.59 -6.10 0.00
C VAL A 82 1.83 -6.66 0.66
N GLN A 83 2.66 -7.33 -0.13
CA GLN A 83 3.87 -7.99 0.33
C GLN A 83 5.07 -7.44 -0.43
N VAL A 84 5.99 -6.80 0.29
CA VAL A 84 7.27 -6.35 -0.27
C VAL A 84 8.25 -7.52 -0.28
N LEU A 85 8.75 -7.86 -1.46
CA LEU A 85 9.73 -8.93 -1.69
C LEU A 85 11.16 -8.39 -1.72
N GLN A 86 11.35 -7.20 -2.29
CA GLN A 86 12.63 -6.51 -2.35
C GLN A 86 12.38 -5.01 -2.16
N ALA A 87 13.14 -4.37 -1.27
CA ALA A 87 13.00 -2.97 -0.92
C ALA A 87 14.26 -2.19 -1.31
N ASP A 88 14.16 -1.35 -2.34
CA ASP A 88 15.25 -0.54 -2.88
C ASP A 88 14.84 0.95 -3.01
N GLY A 89 14.14 1.46 -2.00
CA GLY A 89 13.56 2.81 -2.01
C GLY A 89 12.14 2.88 -2.57
N GLY A 90 11.45 3.99 -2.29
CA GLY A 90 10.09 4.26 -2.80
C GLY A 90 9.01 3.22 -2.44
N THR A 91 9.23 2.35 -1.45
CA THR A 91 8.39 1.16 -1.20
C THR A 91 6.92 1.47 -1.00
N ARG A 92 6.58 2.57 -0.31
CA ARG A 92 5.19 2.99 -0.08
C ARG A 92 4.46 3.30 -1.39
N SER A 93 5.11 4.05 -2.29
CA SER A 93 4.54 4.41 -3.59
C SER A 93 4.34 3.18 -4.46
N ALA A 94 5.32 2.27 -4.48
CA ALA A 94 5.22 0.98 -5.18
C ALA A 94 4.06 0.12 -4.64
N CYS A 95 3.83 0.12 -3.32
CA CYS A 95 2.74 -0.61 -2.69
C CYS A 95 1.35 -0.06 -3.08
N ILE A 96 1.20 1.27 -3.08
CA ILE A 96 -0.05 1.91 -3.50
C ILE A 96 -0.34 1.55 -4.95
N ASN A 97 0.63 1.71 -5.86
CA ASN A 97 0.46 1.39 -7.28
C ASN A 97 0.11 -0.09 -7.51
N ALA A 98 0.80 -1.00 -6.82
CA ALA A 98 0.52 -2.43 -6.93
C ALA A 98 -0.90 -2.78 -6.43
N ALA A 99 -1.33 -2.17 -5.33
CA ALA A 99 -2.67 -2.40 -4.79
C ALA A 99 -3.76 -1.86 -5.72
N THR A 100 -3.59 -0.67 -6.30
CA THR A 100 -4.51 -0.10 -7.30
C THR A 100 -4.67 -1.04 -8.49
N LEU A 101 -3.56 -1.55 -9.04
CA LEU A 101 -3.59 -2.47 -10.18
C LEU A 101 -4.27 -3.79 -9.81
N ALA A 102 -3.99 -4.34 -8.63
CA ALA A 102 -4.63 -5.56 -8.16
C ALA A 102 -6.17 -5.39 -7.96
N LEU A 103 -6.63 -4.20 -7.54
CA LEU A 103 -8.06 -3.90 -7.46
C LEU A 103 -8.71 -3.81 -8.84
N ALA A 104 -8.01 -3.21 -9.80
CA ALA A 104 -8.47 -3.12 -11.18
C ALA A 104 -8.56 -4.51 -11.82
N GLU A 105 -7.56 -5.36 -11.60
CA GLU A 105 -7.55 -6.75 -12.08
C GLU A 105 -8.66 -7.59 -11.44
N ALA A 106 -8.94 -7.37 -10.15
CA ALA A 106 -10.06 -8.01 -9.45
C ALA A 106 -11.45 -7.52 -9.92
N GLY A 107 -11.52 -6.51 -10.79
CA GLY A 107 -12.77 -5.96 -11.31
C GLY A 107 -13.60 -5.21 -10.26
N ILE A 108 -12.96 -4.67 -9.22
CA ILE A 108 -13.65 -3.89 -8.19
C ILE A 108 -13.96 -2.50 -8.76
N PRO A 109 -15.20 -2.01 -8.65
CA PRO A 109 -15.57 -0.70 -9.18
C PRO A 109 -14.83 0.42 -8.42
N MET A 110 -14.00 1.16 -9.14
CA MET A 110 -13.24 2.31 -8.66
C MET A 110 -13.59 3.55 -9.47
N ARG A 111 -13.50 4.73 -8.85
CA ARG A 111 -13.69 6.03 -9.51
C ARG A 111 -12.56 6.34 -10.48
N ASP A 112 -11.33 6.08 -10.04
CA ASP A 112 -10.11 6.33 -10.81
C ASP A 112 -8.98 5.41 -10.31
N LEU A 113 -7.90 5.31 -11.09
CA LEU A 113 -6.69 4.60 -10.75
C LEU A 113 -5.76 5.51 -9.94
N VAL A 114 -5.46 5.12 -8.70
CA VAL A 114 -4.45 5.81 -7.89
C VAL A 114 -3.05 5.51 -8.37
N THR A 115 -2.28 6.57 -8.59
CA THR A 115 -0.85 6.53 -8.85
C THR A 115 -0.08 7.28 -7.76
N SER A 116 1.04 6.74 -7.33
CA SER A 116 1.89 7.32 -6.31
C SER A 116 3.35 7.34 -6.73
N CYS A 117 4.03 8.42 -6.37
CA CYS A 117 5.47 8.59 -6.52
C CYS A 117 6.06 9.23 -5.24
N SER A 118 7.33 8.94 -4.99
CA SER A 118 8.10 9.61 -3.94
C SER A 118 9.10 10.59 -4.56
N ALA A 119 9.28 11.74 -3.92
CA ALA A 119 10.29 12.71 -4.26
C ALA A 119 11.08 13.09 -3.00
N GLY A 120 12.35 13.43 -3.16
CA GLY A 120 13.21 13.85 -2.07
C GLY A 120 14.12 15.00 -2.46
N TYR A 121 14.76 15.58 -1.46
CA TYR A 121 15.73 16.64 -1.64
C TYR A 121 17.05 16.23 -1.01
N LEU A 122 18.08 16.08 -1.83
CA LEU A 122 19.41 15.65 -1.41
C LEU A 122 20.47 16.55 -2.01
N CYS A 123 21.45 16.98 -1.22
CA CYS A 123 22.61 17.76 -1.66
C CYS A 123 22.27 18.93 -2.61
N THR A 124 21.24 19.71 -2.27
CA THR A 124 20.72 20.86 -3.06
C THR A 124 20.04 20.52 -4.38
N THR A 125 19.71 19.24 -4.61
CA THR A 125 19.02 18.75 -5.80
C THR A 125 17.72 18.05 -5.42
N ALA A 126 16.65 18.32 -6.17
CA ALA A 126 15.41 17.58 -6.06
C ALA A 126 15.51 16.30 -6.90
N LEU A 127 15.24 15.16 -6.27
CA LEU A 127 15.26 13.83 -6.88
C LEU A 127 13.85 13.24 -6.88
N LEU A 128 13.51 12.55 -7.96
CA LEU A 128 12.26 11.82 -8.11
C LEU A 128 12.56 10.32 -8.10
N ASP A 129 11.75 9.56 -7.36
CA ASP A 129 11.93 8.14 -7.09
C ASP A 129 13.27 7.79 -6.42
N LEU A 130 13.36 8.09 -5.13
CA LEU A 130 14.56 7.84 -4.31
C LEU A 130 14.89 6.35 -4.23
N ASN A 131 16.16 6.02 -4.49
CA ASN A 131 16.73 4.69 -4.25
C ASN A 131 17.08 4.49 -2.76
N TYR A 132 17.42 3.26 -2.37
CA TYR A 132 17.77 2.93 -0.97
C TYR A 132 18.90 3.80 -0.38
N ILE A 133 19.93 4.09 -1.17
CA ILE A 133 21.08 4.90 -0.73
C ILE A 133 20.65 6.35 -0.48
N GLU A 134 19.77 6.88 -1.34
CA GLU A 134 19.30 8.27 -1.27
C GLU A 134 18.32 8.47 -0.12
N ASP A 135 17.43 7.49 0.12
CA ASP A 135 16.53 7.47 1.29
C ASP A 135 17.33 7.37 2.60
N ASN A 136 18.38 6.55 2.63
CA ASN A 136 19.27 6.41 3.79
C ASN A 136 20.18 7.63 4.03
N ALA A 137 20.38 8.49 3.03
CA ALA A 137 21.19 9.70 3.19
C ALA A 137 20.53 10.75 4.10
N GLY A 138 19.27 10.52 4.52
CA GLY A 138 18.59 11.33 5.55
C GLY A 138 18.03 12.65 5.04
N GLY A 139 17.92 12.83 3.72
CA GLY A 139 17.25 14.00 3.13
C GLY A 139 15.74 13.98 3.41
N PRO A 140 15.07 15.15 3.45
CA PRO A 140 13.62 15.19 3.51
C PRO A 140 13.02 14.58 2.25
N TYR A 141 12.00 13.73 2.42
CA TYR A 141 11.25 13.12 1.33
C TYR A 141 9.75 13.25 1.56
N VAL A 142 9.01 13.21 0.46
CA VAL A 142 7.55 13.25 0.42
C VAL A 142 7.06 12.14 -0.51
N THR A 143 5.96 11.49 -0.13
CA THR A 143 5.24 10.55 -0.99
C THR A 143 3.90 11.18 -1.34
N VAL A 144 3.61 11.29 -2.63
CA VAL A 144 2.35 11.83 -3.14
C VAL A 144 1.60 10.71 -3.84
N GLY A 145 0.29 10.64 -3.63
CA GLY A 145 -0.63 9.78 -4.34
C GLY A 145 -1.77 10.61 -4.90
N TYR A 146 -2.13 10.38 -6.16
CA TYR A 146 -3.26 10.98 -6.85
C TYR A 146 -4.14 9.87 -7.41
#